data_AF-A0A8S4H138-F1
#
_entry.id   AF-A0A8S4H138-F1
#
_cell.length_a   1.000
_cell.length_b   1.000
_cell.length_c   1.000
_cell.angle_alpha   90.00
_cell.angle_beta   90.00
_cell.angle_gamma   90.00
#
_symmetry.space_group_name_H-M   'P 1'
#
loop_
_entity.id
_entity.type
_entity.pdbx_description
1 polymer ?
#
loop_
_entity_poly.entity_id
_entity_poly.type
_entity_poly.pdbx_seq_one_letter_code
_entity_poly.pdbx_strand_id
1 'polypeptide(L)' 'MKLMFEVYDRDQDQFIGFDDLLSMLQVATTKRVAAGELERVCRALIEVFDADKDGRLSLGEFSNLVKASSELRAPS' A
#
# COMPACT_ATOMS: atom_id res chain seq x y z
N MET A 1 1.51 0.35 14.37
CA MET A 1 1.91 -0.07 13.01
C MET A 1 1.48 -1.50 12.70
N LYS A 2 1.70 -2.49 13.59
CA LYS A 2 1.29 -3.89 13.36
C LYS A 2 -0.18 -4.09 12.96
N LEU A 3 -1.11 -3.48 13.69
CA LEU A 3 -2.55 -3.59 13.38
C LEU A 3 -2.93 -3.05 12.00
N MET A 4 -2.26 -2.00 11.51
CA MET A 4 -2.52 -1.53 10.16
C MET A 4 -1.96 -2.53 9.16
N PHE A 5 -0.71 -2.96 9.36
CA PHE A 5 -0.05 -3.93 8.48
C PHE A 5 -0.86 -5.22 8.33
N GLU A 6 -1.35 -5.81 9.42
CA GLU A 6 -2.21 -7.00 9.39
C GLU A 6 -3.58 -6.77 8.74
N VAL A 7 -4.05 -5.52 8.71
CA VAL A 7 -5.26 -5.18 7.96
C VAL A 7 -4.98 -5.14 6.47
N TYR A 8 -3.78 -4.72 6.05
CA TYR A 8 -3.39 -4.65 4.63
C TYR A 8 -2.92 -5.99 4.06
N ASP A 9 -2.15 -6.78 4.82
CA ASP A 9 -1.63 -8.12 4.49
C ASP A 9 -2.78 -9.15 4.45
N ARG A 10 -3.30 -9.48 3.26
CA ARG A 10 -4.47 -10.35 3.09
C ARG A 10 -4.11 -11.83 3.11
N ASP A 11 -2.98 -12.19 2.54
CA ASP A 11 -2.51 -13.58 2.47
C ASP A 11 -1.68 -13.99 3.70
N GLN A 12 -1.42 -13.05 4.61
CA GLN A 12 -0.71 -13.24 5.87
C GLN A 12 0.73 -13.74 5.66
N ASP A 13 1.34 -13.34 4.54
CA ASP A 13 2.70 -13.73 4.19
C ASP A 13 3.76 -12.85 4.89
N GLN A 14 3.32 -11.86 5.68
CA GLN A 14 4.13 -10.83 6.35
C GLN A 14 4.74 -9.78 5.42
N PHE A 15 4.24 -9.69 4.19
CA PHE A 15 4.55 -8.68 3.21
C PHE A 15 3.25 -8.06 2.69
N ILE A 16 3.36 -6.91 2.03
CA ILE A 16 2.24 -6.33 1.30
C ILE A 16 2.63 -6.35 -0.17
N GLY A 17 2.03 -7.28 -0.90
CA GLY A 17 2.21 -7.40 -2.33
C GLY A 17 1.32 -6.45 -3.12
N PHE A 18 1.46 -6.55 -4.44
CA PHE A 18 0.62 -5.83 -5.38
C PHE A 18 -0.88 -6.14 -5.22
N ASP A 19 -1.22 -7.41 -4.99
CA ASP A 19 -2.61 -7.86 -4.85
C ASP A 19 -3.26 -7.36 -3.56
N ASP A 20 -2.50 -7.34 -2.46
CA ASP A 20 -2.90 -6.78 -1.17
C ASP A 20 -3.23 -5.28 -1.31
N LEU A 21 -2.31 -4.50 -1.90
CA LEU A 21 -2.51 -3.08 -2.15
C LEU A 21 -3.71 -2.83 -3.05
N LEU A 22 -3.85 -3.62 -4.12
CA LEU A 22 -4.95 -3.46 -5.07
C LEU A 22 -6.30 -3.74 -4.39
N SER A 23 -6.41 -4.86 -3.68
CA SER A 23 -7.58 -5.24 -2.90
C SER A 23 -7.93 -4.19 -1.84
N MET A 24 -6.92 -3.64 -1.17
CA MET A 24 -7.10 -2.60 -0.15
C MET A 24 -7.58 -1.28 -0.75
N LEU A 25 -6.97 -0.80 -1.84
CA LEU A 25 -7.39 0.42 -2.50
C LEU A 25 -8.79 0.28 -3.12
N GLN A 26 -9.15 -0.90 -3.62
CA GLN A 26 -10.51 -1.21 -4.08
C GLN A 26 -11.53 -1.12 -2.94
N VAL A 27 -11.20 -1.65 -1.75
CA VAL A 27 -12.10 -1.59 -0.58
C VAL A 27 -12.17 -0.17 -0.01
N ALA A 28 -11.04 0.55 0.06
CA ALA A 28 -10.97 1.91 0.59
C ALA A 28 -11.62 2.95 -0.34
N THR A 29 -11.66 2.66 -1.65
CA THR A 29 -12.24 3.56 -2.65
C THR A 29 -13.70 3.19 -2.92
N THR A 30 -14.64 3.91 -2.29
CA THR A 30 -16.09 3.74 -2.57
C THR A 30 -16.52 4.28 -3.95
N LYS A 31 -15.64 4.99 -4.66
CA LYS A 31 -15.86 5.49 -6.03
C LYS A 31 -15.40 4.47 -7.07
N ARG A 32 -16.09 4.39 -8.21
CA ARG A 32 -15.65 3.60 -9.37
C ARG A 32 -14.39 4.21 -9.98
N VAL A 33 -13.23 3.98 -9.36
CA VAL A 33 -11.93 4.23 -9.98
C VAL A 33 -11.68 3.11 -10.97
N ALA A 34 -11.16 3.44 -12.15
CA ALA A 34 -10.84 2.44 -13.15
C ALA A 34 -9.75 1.50 -12.61
N ALA A 35 -9.89 0.19 -12.84
CA ALA A 35 -8.92 -0.80 -12.38
C ALA A 35 -7.48 -0.41 -12.78
N GLY A 36 -7.29 0.09 -14.01
CA GLY A 36 -5.98 0.51 -14.49
C GLY A 36 -5.38 1.73 -13.78
N GLU A 37 -6.18 2.61 -13.16
CA GLU A 37 -5.64 3.69 -12.31
C GLU A 37 -5.15 3.15 -10.97
N LEU A 38 -5.90 2.22 -10.36
CA LEU A 38 -5.49 1.57 -9.12
C LEU A 38 -4.19 0.79 -9.33
N GLU A 39 -4.08 0.03 -10.42
CA GLU A 39 -2.85 -0.69 -10.75
C GLU A 39 -1.64 0.25 -10.90
N ARG A 40 -1.82 1.42 -11.52
CA ARG A 40 -0.75 2.42 -11.65
C ARG A 40 -0.30 2.94 -10.30
N VAL A 41 -1.25 3.24 -9.41
CA VAL A 41 -0.94 3.70 -8.05
C VAL A 41 -0.21 2.60 -7.26
N CYS A 42 -0.69 1.36 -7.29
CA CYS A 42 -0.03 0.24 -6.63
C CYS A 42 1.41 0.05 -7.13
N ARG A 43 1.63 0.05 -8.45
CA ARG A 43 2.98 -0.10 -9.02
C ARG A 43 3.90 1.04 -8.61
N ALA A 44 3.42 2.29 -8.65
CA ALA A 44 4.21 3.44 -8.25
C ALA A 44 4.59 3.39 -6.76
N LEU A 45 3.68 2.94 -5.90
CA LEU A 45 3.97 2.79 -4.47
C LEU A 45 5.02 1.72 -4.21
N ILE A 46 4.90 0.55 -4.84
CA ILE A 46 5.93 -0.50 -4.71
C ILE A 46 7.25 0.06 -5.23
N GLU A 47 7.31 0.59 -6.46
CA GLU A 47 8.55 1.10 -7.05
C GLU A 47 9.26 2.19 -6.21
N VAL A 48 8.50 3.02 -5.48
CA VAL A 48 9.05 4.10 -4.66
C VAL A 48 9.51 3.63 -3.28
N PHE A 49 8.80 2.69 -2.66
CA PHE A 49 9.02 2.30 -1.26
C PHE A 49 9.71 0.94 -1.08
N ASP A 50 9.71 0.10 -2.12
CA ASP A 50 10.43 -1.18 -2.23
C ASP A 50 11.93 -0.90 -2.37
N ALA A 51 12.63 -0.88 -1.24
CA ALA A 51 14.03 -0.50 -1.16
C ALA A 51 14.94 -1.69 -1.51
N ASP A 52 14.52 -2.90 -1.18
CA ASP A 52 15.27 -4.13 -1.47
C ASP A 52 14.93 -4.77 -2.82
N LYS A 53 13.89 -4.27 -3.50
CA LYS A 53 13.44 -4.65 -4.84
C LYS A 53 12.92 -6.08 -4.92
N ASP A 54 12.28 -6.56 -3.85
CA ASP A 54 11.66 -7.88 -3.82
C ASP A 54 10.26 -7.90 -4.48
N GLY A 55 9.74 -6.73 -4.86
CA GLY A 55 8.44 -6.54 -5.50
C GLY A 55 7.27 -6.50 -4.52
N ARG A 56 7.54 -6.42 -3.22
CA ARG A 56 6.58 -6.35 -2.11
C ARG A 56 7.04 -5.27 -1.13
N LEU A 57 6.22 -5.00 -0.12
CA LEU A 57 6.58 -4.07 0.95
C LEU A 57 6.62 -4.82 2.27
N SER A 58 7.81 -4.89 2.87
CA SER A 58 7.99 -5.34 4.24
C SER A 58 7.36 -4.35 5.23
N LEU A 59 7.20 -4.76 6.50
CA LEU A 59 6.67 -3.89 7.56
C LEU A 59 7.47 -2.58 7.73
N GLY A 60 8.79 -2.62 7.48
CA GLY A 60 9.66 -1.45 7.52
C GLY A 60 9.37 -0.47 6.38
N GLU A 61 9.24 -0.98 5.16
CA GLU A 61 8.96 -0.18 3.95
C GLU A 61 7.54 0.36 3.97
N PHE A 62 6.57 -0.47 4.37
CA PHE A 62 5.19 -0.02 4.57
C PHE A 62 5.09 1.07 5.63
N SER A 63 5.90 1.02 6.70
CA SER A 63 5.94 2.11 7.69
C SER A 63 6.39 3.44 7.09
N ASN A 64 7.29 3.42 6.09
CA ASN A 64 7.71 4.62 5.37
C ASN A 64 6.58 5.15 4.47
N LEU A 65 5.86 4.26 3.78
CA LEU A 65 4.68 4.60 2.98
C LEU A 65 3.58 5.24 3.83
N VAL A 66 3.27 4.67 5.00
CA VAL A 66 2.25 5.21 5.91
C VAL A 66 2.67 6.57 6.47
N LYS A 67 3.95 6.75 6.80
CA LYS A 67 4.45 8.07 7.23
C LYS A 67 4.30 9.10 6.11
N ALA A 68 4.74 8.78 4.89
CA ALA A 68 4.63 9.67 3.73
C ALA A 68 3.17 10.00 3.36
N SER A 69 2.26 9.04 3.43
CA SER A 69 0.84 9.25 3.14
C SER A 69 0.08 9.95 4.27
N SER A 70 0.49 9.77 5.54
CA SER A 70 -0.08 10.48 6.68
C SER A 70 0.27 11.97 6.66
N GLU A 71 1.46 12.34 6.18
CA GLU A 71 1.85 13.75 6.00
C GLU A 71 1.03 14.46 4.90
N LEU A 72 0.48 13.70 3.95
CA LEU A 72 -0.42 14.20 2.91
C LEU A 72 -1.85 14.50 3.39
N ARG A 73 -2.23 14.06 4.61
CA ARG A 73 -3.59 14.23 5.15
C ARG A 73 -3.70 15.30 6.26
N ALA A 74 -2.64 16.04 6.55
CA ALA A 74 -2.68 17.14 7.52
C ALA A 74 -2.53 18.52 6.82
N PRO A 75 -3.63 19.15 6.40
CA PRO A 75 -3.67 20.62 6.38
C PRO A 75 -3.84 21.11 7.82
N SER A 76 -2.92 21.98 8.25
CA SER A 76 -3.03 22.81 9.46
C SER A 76 -4.26 23.70 9.42
#